data_AF-A0AAV0BZA5-F1
#
_entry.id   AF-A0AAV0BZA5-F1
#
_cell.length_a   1.000
_cell.length_b   1.000
_cell.length_c   1.000
_cell.angle_alpha   90.00
_cell.angle_beta   90.00
_cell.angle_gamma   90.00
#
_symmetry.space_group_name_H-M   'P 1'
#
loop_
_entity.id
_entity.type
_entity.pdbx_description
1 polymer ?
#
loop_
_entity_poly.entity_id
_entity_poly.type
_entity_poly.pdbx_seq_one_letter_code
_entity_poly.pdbx_strand_id
1 'polypeptide(L)'
;MEKGRAQEALITKKPMQKLLKKPFQNPLQSSLLRISKRQIPSLLNLCIGVVGRNLEDIIEDLADIASSFPPNIKMIIAAVARRRKLLNDGVIMALAERSWEILDISGSDVSDFGLLEVVKTCKYLKAVDISLCSKVTSAGVSELLQRCRSLEILRWGGCPRSEYTAHRCVSLLKPCLKDVEGESWEEVDASELAYGAPSLRWLVWPEIEKDLLDDLQVECPRIIINPRDSPLGFRGFHVPREASLDAVLDDPIVEDVDPKTWAVSIIAHRVPLMLVSDPEELSIAEKFRLAFLERDNRLAPKRAKNARQRQRRAERKLVTSSTNAKALALASQATKSLNIRG
;
A
#
# COMPACT_ATOMS: atom_id res chain seq x y z
N MET A 1 -47.14 33.93 -59.13
CA MET A 1 -48.25 34.83 -58.76
C MET A 1 -49.10 34.05 -57.77
N GLU A 2 -48.94 34.36 -56.47
CA GLU A 2 -50.01 34.85 -55.56
C GLU A 2 -51.10 33.79 -55.30
N LYS A 3 -51.62 33.47 -54.11
CA LYS A 3 -51.68 33.95 -52.71
C LYS A 3 -52.46 32.79 -52.01
N GLY A 4 -52.24 32.31 -50.79
CA GLY A 4 -52.37 32.97 -49.48
C GLY A 4 -53.76 32.76 -48.85
N ARG A 5 -53.88 31.84 -47.85
CA ARG A 5 -54.86 31.67 -46.71
C ARG A 5 -55.19 30.18 -46.46
N ALA A 6 -54.81 29.57 -45.32
CA ALA A 6 -55.51 29.47 -44.00
C ALA A 6 -56.85 28.71 -44.11
N GLN A 7 -57.28 27.75 -43.28
CA GLN A 7 -56.91 27.19 -41.97
C GLN A 7 -57.86 25.99 -41.73
N GLU A 8 -57.43 24.89 -41.09
CA GLU A 8 -58.24 23.99 -40.20
C GLU A 8 -57.33 22.81 -39.79
N ALA A 9 -56.68 22.83 -38.63
CA ALA A 9 -57.18 22.43 -37.31
C ALA A 9 -57.50 20.92 -37.18
N LEU A 10 -56.45 20.10 -36.92
CA LEU A 10 -56.62 18.79 -36.29
C LEU A 10 -55.73 18.66 -35.05
N ILE A 11 -56.41 18.48 -33.93
CA ILE A 11 -55.88 18.40 -32.57
C ILE A 11 -55.28 17.01 -32.33
N THR A 12 -53.98 16.92 -32.04
CA THR A 12 -53.40 15.80 -31.29
C THR A 12 -52.52 16.32 -30.16
N LYS A 13 -52.85 15.90 -28.94
CA LYS A 13 -52.27 16.34 -27.67
C LYS A 13 -50.80 15.89 -27.56
N LYS A 14 -49.86 16.84 -27.39
CA LYS A 14 -48.49 16.59 -26.92
C LYS A 14 -48.40 16.80 -25.39
N PRO A 15 -47.63 15.99 -24.66
CA PRO A 15 -47.43 16.17 -23.23
C PRO A 15 -46.44 17.31 -22.94
N MET A 16 -46.73 18.07 -21.89
CA MET A 16 -45.96 19.24 -21.44
C MET A 16 -44.54 18.85 -21.00
N GLN A 17 -43.55 19.34 -21.73
CA GLN A 17 -42.18 19.48 -21.23
C GLN A 17 -42.11 20.74 -20.36
N LYS A 18 -41.74 20.57 -19.09
CA LYS A 18 -41.47 21.68 -18.17
C LYS A 18 -40.18 22.39 -18.60
N LEU A 19 -40.35 23.64 -19.00
CA LEU A 19 -39.32 24.66 -19.15
C LEU A 19 -38.72 24.97 -17.76
N LEU A 20 -37.45 24.64 -17.52
CA LEU A 20 -36.68 25.19 -16.40
C LEU A 20 -35.37 25.76 -16.94
N LYS A 21 -35.22 27.06 -16.70
CA LYS A 21 -34.22 27.98 -17.23
C LYS A 21 -32.80 27.56 -16.82
N LYS A 22 -31.87 27.52 -17.78
CA LYS A 22 -30.42 27.46 -17.52
C LYS A 22 -29.94 28.82 -16.98
N PRO A 23 -29.14 28.88 -15.92
CA PRO A 23 -28.31 30.05 -15.67
C PRO A 23 -26.99 29.90 -16.45
N PHE A 24 -26.68 30.90 -17.25
CA PHE A 24 -25.33 31.22 -17.68
C PHE A 24 -24.46 31.49 -16.45
N GLN A 25 -23.27 30.88 -16.36
CA GLN A 25 -22.18 31.38 -15.51
C GLN A 25 -20.87 31.35 -16.31
N ASN A 26 -20.23 32.52 -16.31
CA ASN A 26 -19.01 32.87 -17.03
C ASN A 26 -17.77 32.12 -16.51
N PRO A 27 -16.70 32.02 -17.33
CA PRO A 27 -15.40 31.57 -16.89
C PRO A 27 -14.58 32.72 -16.29
N LEU A 28 -13.64 32.35 -15.40
CA LEU A 28 -12.52 33.12 -14.82
C LEU A 28 -12.73 33.75 -13.43
N GLN A 29 -11.75 33.40 -12.57
CA GLN A 29 -11.37 33.97 -11.26
C GLN A 29 -12.29 33.60 -10.08
N SER A 30 -11.81 33.18 -8.91
CA SER A 30 -10.46 33.01 -8.37
C SER A 30 -10.61 32.40 -6.97
N SER A 31 -9.71 31.49 -6.59
CA SER A 31 -9.26 31.28 -5.21
C SER A 31 -10.35 31.23 -4.12
N LEU A 32 -11.09 30.11 -4.03
CA LEU A 32 -11.78 29.75 -2.79
C LEU A 32 -10.97 28.67 -2.09
N LEU A 33 -10.24 29.10 -1.06
CA LEU A 33 -9.66 28.28 0.00
C LEU A 33 -10.63 27.14 0.33
N ARG A 34 -10.18 25.92 0.06
CA ARG A 34 -10.83 24.68 0.47
C ARG A 34 -10.78 24.68 2.01
N ILE A 35 -11.82 25.21 2.65
CA ILE A 35 -12.02 25.09 4.09
C ILE A 35 -12.17 23.59 4.34
N SER A 36 -11.08 22.92 4.70
CA SER A 36 -11.13 21.53 5.11
C SER A 36 -12.04 21.49 6.34
N LYS A 37 -13.14 20.74 6.24
CA LYS A 37 -13.85 20.32 7.44
C LYS A 37 -12.79 19.66 8.31
N ARG A 38 -12.50 20.23 9.49
CA ARG A 38 -11.58 19.64 10.47
C ARG A 38 -12.16 18.28 10.86
N GLN A 39 -11.76 17.25 10.13
CA GLN A 39 -12.11 15.87 10.39
C GLN A 39 -11.40 15.52 11.70
N ILE A 40 -12.17 15.11 12.71
CA ILE A 40 -11.58 14.67 13.98
C ILE A 40 -10.69 13.48 13.63
N PRO A 41 -9.36 13.54 13.86
CA PRO A 41 -8.48 12.46 13.49
C PRO A 41 -8.90 11.21 14.26
N SER A 42 -9.01 10.09 13.54
CA SER A 42 -9.31 8.82 14.18
C SER A 42 -8.20 8.48 15.18
N LEU A 43 -8.51 7.64 16.19
CA LEU A 43 -7.48 7.14 17.10
C LEU A 43 -6.32 6.49 16.32
N LEU A 44 -6.64 5.81 15.22
CA LEU A 44 -5.64 5.22 14.34
C LEU A 44 -4.70 6.28 13.75
N ASN A 45 -5.24 7.39 13.22
CA ASN A 45 -4.44 8.46 12.62
C ASN A 45 -3.56 9.15 13.67
N LEU A 46 -4.07 9.31 14.90
CA LEU A 46 -3.27 9.81 16.02
C LEU A 46 -2.12 8.86 16.37
N CYS A 47 -2.38 7.56 16.45
CA CYS A 47 -1.36 6.54 16.71
C CYS A 47 -0.30 6.52 15.60
N ILE A 48 -0.72 6.53 14.34
CA ILE A 48 0.17 6.62 13.17
C ILE A 48 1.01 7.90 13.26
N GLY A 49 0.41 9.03 13.64
CA GLY A 49 1.13 10.29 13.81
C GLY A 49 2.17 10.26 14.93
N VAL A 50 1.93 9.50 16.00
CA VAL A 50 2.93 9.27 17.06
C VAL A 50 4.03 8.34 16.58
N VAL A 51 3.69 7.20 15.98
CA VAL A 51 4.67 6.23 15.43
C VAL A 51 5.54 6.91 14.38
N GLY A 52 4.92 7.64 13.45
CA GLY A 52 5.64 8.30 12.37
C GLY A 52 6.57 9.41 12.83
N ARG A 53 6.26 10.13 13.92
CA ARG A 53 7.16 11.14 14.52
C ARG A 53 8.33 10.54 15.29
N ASN A 54 8.12 9.40 15.94
CA ASN A 54 9.17 8.68 16.68
C ASN A 54 9.72 7.50 15.86
N LEU A 55 9.58 7.54 14.52
CA LEU A 55 9.96 6.41 13.68
C LEU A 55 11.45 6.10 13.80
N GLU A 56 12.31 7.11 13.93
CA GLU A 56 13.76 6.96 14.15
C GLU A 56 14.07 6.07 15.37
N ASP A 57 13.34 6.27 16.48
CA ASP A 57 13.52 5.50 17.71
C ASP A 57 12.99 4.06 17.59
N ILE A 58 12.07 3.81 16.65
CA ILE A 58 11.39 2.53 16.46
C ILE A 58 12.07 1.66 15.40
N ILE A 59 12.89 2.23 14.51
CA ILE A 59 13.49 1.52 13.37
C ILE A 59 14.29 0.29 13.81
N GLU A 60 15.02 0.38 14.93
CA GLU A 60 15.84 -0.73 15.44
C GLU A 60 14.98 -1.94 15.85
N ASP A 61 13.79 -1.69 16.41
CA ASP A 61 12.85 -2.72 16.85
C ASP A 61 11.79 -3.08 15.79
N LEU A 62 11.81 -2.40 14.63
CA LEU A 62 10.74 -2.48 13.65
C LEU A 62 10.56 -3.91 13.11
N ALA A 63 11.64 -4.66 12.96
CA ALA A 63 11.60 -6.06 12.51
C ALA A 63 10.79 -6.95 13.47
N ASP A 64 10.89 -6.73 14.77
CA ASP A 64 10.20 -7.53 15.78
C ASP A 64 8.71 -7.18 15.85
N ILE A 65 8.39 -5.88 15.83
CA ILE A 65 7.02 -5.40 16.00
C ILE A 65 6.20 -5.42 14.70
N ALA A 66 6.83 -5.32 13.52
CA ALA A 66 6.12 -5.21 12.25
C ALA A 66 5.23 -6.42 11.95
N SER A 67 5.58 -7.60 12.47
CA SER A 67 4.76 -8.83 12.39
C SER A 67 3.33 -8.64 12.93
N SER A 68 3.14 -7.71 13.87
CA SER A 68 1.84 -7.40 14.48
C SER A 68 1.02 -6.38 13.69
N PHE A 69 1.64 -5.67 12.74
CA PHE A 69 0.98 -4.60 12.00
C PHE A 69 0.16 -5.14 10.82
N PRO A 70 -1.09 -4.67 10.64
CA PRO A 70 -1.85 -4.95 9.44
C PRO A 70 -1.15 -4.42 8.16
N PRO A 71 -1.41 -5.01 6.98
CA PRO A 71 -0.79 -4.62 5.71
C PRO A 71 -0.88 -3.12 5.38
N ASN A 72 -2.04 -2.50 5.62
CA ASN A 72 -2.25 -1.08 5.37
C ASN A 72 -1.40 -0.19 6.31
N ILE A 73 -1.19 -0.62 7.56
CA ILE A 73 -0.35 0.10 8.51
C ILE A 73 1.11 0.00 8.11
N LYS A 74 1.56 -1.17 7.64
CA LYS A 74 2.92 -1.33 7.10
C LYS A 74 3.16 -0.41 5.90
N MET A 75 2.19 -0.30 4.98
CA MET A 75 2.26 0.65 3.85
C MET A 75 2.37 2.10 4.32
N ILE A 76 1.57 2.50 5.30
CA ILE A 76 1.63 3.86 5.85
C ILE A 76 2.99 4.13 6.49
N ILE A 77 3.52 3.19 7.28
CA ILE A 77 4.85 3.34 7.89
C ILE A 77 5.93 3.46 6.81
N ALA A 78 5.87 2.66 5.75
CA ALA A 78 6.82 2.75 4.62
C ALA A 78 6.75 4.13 3.93
N ALA A 79 5.53 4.62 3.68
CA ALA A 79 5.28 5.94 3.09
C ALA A 79 5.79 7.10 3.97
N VAL A 80 5.64 6.98 5.29
CA VAL A 80 6.19 7.93 6.27
C VAL A 80 7.72 7.86 6.30
N ALA A 81 8.30 6.65 6.35
CA ALA A 81 9.74 6.44 6.33
C ALA A 81 10.38 7.06 5.09
N ARG A 82 9.76 6.87 3.92
CA ARG A 82 10.19 7.46 2.64
C ARG A 82 10.23 8.99 2.71
N ARG A 83 9.11 9.61 3.13
CA ARG A 83 9.00 11.08 3.27
C ARG A 83 9.98 11.67 4.28
N ARG A 84 10.37 10.89 5.29
CA ARG A 84 11.38 11.28 6.29
C ARG A 84 12.83 10.94 5.90
N LYS A 85 13.07 10.33 4.74
CA LYS A 85 14.38 9.82 4.31
C LYS A 85 14.99 8.78 5.26
N LEU A 86 14.13 7.98 5.89
CA LEU A 86 14.50 6.89 6.79
C LEU A 86 14.31 5.50 6.16
N LEU A 87 13.71 5.44 4.97
CA LEU A 87 13.48 4.18 4.28
C LEU A 87 14.80 3.64 3.72
N ASN A 88 15.20 2.47 4.21
CA ASN A 88 16.39 1.71 3.80
C ASN A 88 16.04 0.22 3.72
N ASP A 89 17.02 -0.62 3.39
CA ASP A 89 16.82 -2.08 3.24
C ASP A 89 16.17 -2.72 4.48
N GLY A 90 16.68 -2.43 5.69
CA GLY A 90 16.14 -3.01 6.92
C GLY A 90 14.67 -2.65 7.14
N VAL A 91 14.34 -1.38 6.97
CA VAL A 91 12.97 -0.88 7.15
C VAL A 91 12.02 -1.48 6.13
N ILE A 92 12.36 -1.48 4.84
CA ILE A 92 11.45 -2.00 3.81
C ILE A 92 11.29 -3.53 3.92
N MET A 93 12.34 -4.26 4.30
CA MET A 93 12.27 -5.70 4.54
C MET A 93 11.35 -6.04 5.72
N ALA A 94 11.46 -5.30 6.83
CA ALA A 94 10.59 -5.48 8.00
C ALA A 94 9.11 -5.23 7.68
N LEU A 95 8.84 -4.28 6.79
CA LEU A 95 7.49 -3.87 6.41
C LEU A 95 6.92 -4.66 5.23
N ALA A 96 7.73 -5.42 4.50
CA ALA A 96 7.30 -6.14 3.31
C ALA A 96 6.09 -7.04 3.62
N GLU A 97 5.11 -7.03 2.73
CA GLU A 97 3.85 -7.75 2.92
C GLU A 97 3.30 -8.26 1.59
N ARG A 98 2.78 -9.49 1.60
CA ARG A 98 2.42 -10.20 0.37
C ARG A 98 1.34 -9.46 -0.42
N SER A 99 0.41 -8.80 0.27
CA SER A 99 -0.76 -8.16 -0.35
C SER A 99 -0.48 -6.78 -0.95
N TRP A 100 0.78 -6.33 -0.99
CA TRP A 100 1.12 -5.04 -1.57
C TRP A 100 0.95 -5.05 -3.10
N GLU A 101 0.21 -4.08 -3.61
CA GLU A 101 0.05 -3.82 -5.04
C GLU A 101 0.84 -2.58 -5.51
N ILE A 102 1.19 -1.69 -4.58
CA ILE A 102 1.94 -0.46 -4.84
C ILE A 102 3.19 -0.47 -3.96
N LEU A 103 4.34 -0.11 -4.53
CA LEU A 103 5.59 0.09 -3.80
C LEU A 103 6.23 1.40 -4.25
N ASP A 104 6.26 2.37 -3.35
CA ASP A 104 7.00 3.62 -3.57
C ASP A 104 8.25 3.59 -2.68
N ILE A 105 9.42 3.47 -3.32
CA ILE A 105 10.71 3.61 -2.65
C ILE A 105 11.49 4.82 -3.18
N SER A 106 10.80 5.74 -3.87
CA SER A 106 11.45 6.87 -4.53
C SER A 106 12.28 7.71 -3.57
N GLY A 107 13.50 8.04 -3.98
CA GLY A 107 14.44 8.86 -3.22
C GLY A 107 14.91 8.26 -1.89
N SER A 108 14.70 6.96 -1.69
CA SER A 108 15.11 6.24 -0.48
C SER A 108 16.55 5.71 -0.57
N ASP A 109 17.02 5.16 0.55
CA ASP A 109 18.33 4.52 0.66
C ASP A 109 18.28 2.99 0.44
N VAL A 110 17.19 2.50 -0.17
CA VAL A 110 17.00 1.09 -0.53
C VAL A 110 17.96 0.70 -1.67
N SER A 111 18.62 -0.43 -1.51
CA SER A 111 19.56 -1.01 -2.48
C SER A 111 18.93 -2.18 -3.25
N ASP A 112 19.68 -2.75 -4.20
CA ASP A 112 19.30 -3.98 -4.89
C ASP A 112 18.97 -5.13 -3.93
N PHE A 113 19.65 -5.21 -2.79
CA PHE A 113 19.41 -6.25 -1.79
C PHE A 113 18.02 -6.10 -1.15
N GLY A 114 17.70 -4.90 -0.63
CA GLY A 114 16.38 -4.64 -0.06
C GLY A 114 15.28 -4.81 -1.10
N LEU A 115 15.47 -4.32 -2.33
CA LEU A 115 14.51 -4.48 -3.42
C LEU A 115 14.29 -5.97 -3.73
N LEU A 116 15.34 -6.78 -3.83
CA LEU A 116 15.25 -8.22 -4.07
C LEU A 116 14.42 -8.94 -3.00
N GLU A 117 14.68 -8.67 -1.72
CA GLU A 117 13.93 -9.28 -0.61
C GLU A 117 12.45 -8.85 -0.62
N VAL A 118 12.17 -7.59 -0.94
CA VAL A 118 10.80 -7.10 -1.09
C VAL A 118 10.09 -7.82 -2.23
N VAL A 119 10.70 -7.95 -3.41
CA VAL A 119 10.05 -8.63 -4.56
C VAL A 119 10.00 -10.16 -4.40
N LYS A 120 10.76 -10.76 -3.46
CA LYS A 120 10.54 -12.15 -3.02
C LYS A 120 9.23 -12.31 -2.25
N THR A 121 8.81 -11.29 -1.51
CA THR A 121 7.59 -11.31 -0.69
C THR A 121 6.36 -10.74 -1.43
N CYS A 122 6.51 -9.57 -2.04
CA CYS A 122 5.45 -8.78 -2.66
C CYS A 122 5.24 -9.17 -4.14
N LYS A 123 4.63 -10.33 -4.38
CA LYS A 123 4.46 -10.88 -5.75
C LYS A 123 3.37 -10.21 -6.58
N TYR A 124 2.47 -9.45 -5.94
CA TYR A 124 1.30 -8.84 -6.57
C TYR A 124 1.48 -7.35 -6.88
N LEU A 125 2.72 -6.85 -6.85
CA LEU A 125 3.02 -5.47 -7.21
C LEU A 125 2.57 -5.17 -8.65
N LYS A 126 1.78 -4.10 -8.78
CA LYS A 126 1.25 -3.54 -10.04
C LYS A 126 1.88 -2.19 -10.36
N ALA A 127 2.21 -1.38 -9.36
CA ALA A 127 2.87 -0.08 -9.55
C ALA A 127 4.10 0.05 -8.65
N VAL A 128 5.25 0.39 -9.23
CA VAL A 128 6.50 0.55 -8.50
C VAL A 128 7.19 1.86 -8.89
N ASP A 129 7.60 2.64 -7.89
CA ASP A 129 8.42 3.83 -8.07
C ASP A 129 9.82 3.63 -7.46
N ILE A 130 10.82 3.61 -8.33
CA ILE A 130 12.26 3.55 -8.02
C ILE A 130 13.00 4.81 -8.48
N SER A 131 12.27 5.89 -8.78
CA SER A 131 12.87 7.17 -9.14
C SER A 131 13.73 7.71 -7.99
N LEU A 132 14.76 8.50 -8.32
CA LEU A 132 15.68 9.12 -7.38
C LEU A 132 16.50 8.14 -6.51
N CYS A 133 16.35 6.82 -6.68
CA CYS A 133 17.13 5.81 -5.95
C CYS A 133 18.55 5.71 -6.51
N SER A 134 19.56 6.03 -5.70
CA SER A 134 20.98 5.98 -6.11
C SER A 134 21.63 4.60 -5.92
N LYS A 135 21.02 3.74 -5.10
CA LYS A 135 21.54 2.40 -4.75
C LYS A 135 20.86 1.25 -5.50
N VAL A 136 19.85 1.54 -6.31
CA VAL A 136 19.21 0.56 -7.21
C VAL A 136 19.92 0.55 -8.55
N THR A 137 20.35 -0.62 -9.00
CA THR A 137 21.09 -0.85 -10.24
C THR A 137 20.30 -1.75 -11.20
N SER A 138 20.87 -2.02 -12.37
CA SER A 138 20.27 -2.91 -13.36
C SER A 138 20.02 -4.33 -12.83
N ALA A 139 20.77 -4.78 -11.82
CA ALA A 139 20.56 -6.08 -11.19
C ALA A 139 19.22 -6.09 -10.41
N GLY A 140 18.98 -5.10 -9.55
CA GLY A 140 17.72 -4.98 -8.80
C GLY A 140 16.52 -4.80 -9.72
N VAL A 141 16.65 -3.98 -10.77
CA VAL A 141 15.59 -3.82 -11.79
C VAL A 141 15.30 -5.12 -12.52
N SER A 142 16.32 -5.87 -12.92
CA SER A 142 16.14 -7.19 -13.55
C SER A 142 15.36 -8.15 -12.67
N GLU A 143 15.71 -8.24 -11.38
CA GLU A 143 15.00 -9.08 -10.40
C GLU A 143 13.54 -8.63 -10.20
N LEU A 144 13.29 -7.32 -10.15
CA LEU A 144 11.94 -6.74 -10.10
C LEU A 144 11.11 -7.20 -11.31
N LEU A 145 11.61 -6.98 -12.53
CA LEU A 145 10.89 -7.30 -13.76
C LEU A 145 10.67 -8.81 -13.96
N GLN A 146 11.60 -9.64 -13.50
CA GLN A 146 11.48 -11.11 -13.59
C GLN A 146 10.46 -11.68 -12.60
N ARG A 147 10.36 -11.12 -11.39
CA ARG A 147 9.58 -11.69 -10.29
C ARG A 147 8.18 -11.09 -10.17
N CYS A 148 8.00 -9.81 -10.46
CA CYS A 148 6.72 -9.12 -10.37
C CYS A 148 6.01 -9.18 -11.72
N ARG A 149 5.46 -10.34 -12.06
CA ARG A 149 4.79 -10.59 -13.36
C ARG A 149 3.51 -9.77 -13.55
N SER A 150 2.92 -9.27 -12.48
CA SER A 150 1.76 -8.36 -12.50
C SER A 150 2.12 -6.88 -12.56
N LEU A 151 3.41 -6.53 -12.70
CA LEU A 151 3.84 -5.13 -12.75
C LEU A 151 3.33 -4.46 -14.02
N GLU A 152 2.51 -3.44 -13.84
CA GLU A 152 1.84 -2.68 -14.90
C GLU A 152 2.46 -1.28 -15.08
N ILE A 153 2.92 -0.66 -13.99
CA ILE A 153 3.45 0.70 -13.95
C ILE A 153 4.84 0.68 -13.30
N LEU A 154 5.84 1.20 -14.02
CA LEU A 154 7.18 1.43 -13.49
C LEU A 154 7.52 2.92 -13.61
N ARG A 155 8.03 3.49 -12.53
CA ARG A 155 8.52 4.86 -12.48
C ARG A 155 10.00 4.83 -12.09
N TRP A 156 10.85 5.51 -12.83
CA TRP A 156 12.30 5.52 -12.61
C TRP A 156 12.93 6.83 -13.14
N GLY A 157 14.23 7.05 -12.89
CA GLY A 157 14.93 8.27 -13.30
C GLY A 157 14.93 9.37 -12.23
N GLY A 158 15.13 10.62 -12.62
CA GLY A 158 15.09 11.81 -11.76
C GLY A 158 16.40 12.16 -11.03
N CYS A 159 17.41 11.28 -11.04
CA CYS A 159 18.76 11.60 -10.56
C CYS A 159 19.82 10.92 -11.43
N PRO A 160 21.08 11.42 -11.49
CA PRO A 160 22.08 10.92 -12.43
C PRO A 160 22.31 9.40 -12.37
N ARG A 161 22.22 8.83 -11.17
CA ARG A 161 22.43 7.39 -10.98
C ARG A 161 21.21 6.56 -11.38
N SER A 162 20.00 7.03 -11.09
CA SER A 162 18.76 6.37 -11.51
C SER A 162 18.58 6.46 -13.02
N GLU A 163 18.90 7.61 -13.64
CA GLU A 163 18.93 7.78 -15.10
C GLU A 163 19.89 6.79 -15.76
N TYR A 164 21.14 6.72 -15.27
CA TYR A 164 22.11 5.75 -15.77
C TYR A 164 21.60 4.30 -15.69
N THR A 165 20.96 3.93 -14.57
CA THR A 165 20.34 2.61 -14.42
C THR A 165 19.21 2.39 -15.43
N ALA A 166 18.31 3.37 -15.60
CA ALA A 166 17.19 3.30 -16.53
C ALA A 166 17.68 3.05 -17.97
N HIS A 167 18.65 3.83 -18.45
CA HIS A 167 19.29 3.63 -19.75
C HIS A 167 19.85 2.22 -19.94
N ARG A 168 20.53 1.66 -18.92
CA ARG A 168 21.05 0.29 -18.99
C ARG A 168 19.98 -0.80 -18.97
N CYS A 169 18.79 -0.49 -18.48
CA CYS A 169 17.68 -1.44 -18.35
C CYS A 169 16.72 -1.43 -19.53
N VAL A 170 16.90 -0.54 -20.52
CA VAL A 170 16.03 -0.45 -21.70
C VAL A 170 15.86 -1.80 -22.39
N SER A 171 16.95 -2.55 -22.55
CA SER A 171 16.91 -3.88 -23.17
C SER A 171 16.08 -4.90 -22.38
N LEU A 172 15.87 -4.69 -21.08
CA LEU A 172 15.03 -5.55 -20.24
C LEU A 172 13.52 -5.30 -20.47
N LEU A 173 13.16 -4.17 -21.05
CA LEU A 173 11.78 -3.83 -21.42
C LEU A 173 11.38 -4.43 -22.78
N LYS A 174 12.37 -4.71 -23.62
CA LYS A 174 12.18 -5.29 -24.95
C LYS A 174 11.67 -6.73 -24.82
N PRO A 175 10.70 -7.14 -25.65
CA PRO A 175 10.27 -8.53 -25.67
C PRO A 175 11.42 -9.41 -26.17
N CYS A 176 11.83 -10.40 -25.37
CA CYS A 176 12.83 -11.39 -25.76
C CYS A 176 12.19 -12.77 -25.84
N LEU A 177 12.34 -13.44 -26.98
CA LEU A 177 12.02 -14.85 -27.14
C LEU A 177 13.18 -15.67 -26.55
N LYS A 178 12.89 -16.64 -25.68
CA LYS A 178 13.88 -17.65 -25.28
C LYS A 178 13.96 -18.70 -26.38
N ASP A 179 15.18 -19.05 -26.78
CA ASP A 179 15.57 -20.20 -27.61
C ASP A 179 14.53 -20.65 -28.65
N VAL A 180 14.63 -20.10 -29.85
CA VAL A 180 13.95 -20.66 -31.04
C VAL A 180 14.75 -21.88 -31.51
N GLU A 181 14.71 -22.98 -30.74
CA GLU A 181 15.19 -24.29 -31.20
C GLU A 181 14.08 -25.12 -31.88
N GLY A 182 12.84 -24.61 -31.96
CA GLY A 182 11.73 -25.24 -32.66
C GLY A 182 11.62 -24.77 -34.12
N GLU A 183 11.60 -25.72 -35.08
CA GLU A 183 11.43 -25.42 -36.52
C GLU A 183 10.01 -24.96 -36.91
N SER A 184 9.15 -24.58 -35.97
CA SER A 184 7.80 -24.10 -36.25
C SER A 184 7.38 -22.95 -35.35
N TRP A 185 6.96 -21.84 -35.97
CA TRP A 185 6.39 -20.66 -35.31
C TRP A 185 5.03 -20.93 -34.63
N GLU A 186 4.49 -22.15 -34.75
CA GLU A 186 3.15 -22.51 -34.26
C GLU A 186 3.12 -22.97 -32.78
N GLU A 187 4.28 -23.15 -32.14
CA GLU A 187 4.39 -23.70 -30.76
C GLU A 187 5.02 -22.75 -29.73
N VAL A 188 5.16 -21.45 -30.02
CA VAL A 188 5.70 -20.50 -29.04
C VAL A 188 4.63 -20.20 -27.98
N ASP A 189 4.73 -20.86 -26.83
CA ASP A 189 3.88 -20.59 -25.66
C ASP A 189 4.16 -19.17 -25.13
N ALA A 190 3.12 -18.38 -24.87
CA ALA A 190 3.23 -17.05 -24.26
C ALA A 190 3.92 -17.10 -22.87
N SER A 191 4.00 -18.28 -22.25
CA SER A 191 4.75 -18.52 -21.02
C SER A 191 6.29 -18.48 -21.21
N GLU A 192 6.79 -18.63 -22.44
CA GLU A 192 8.22 -18.58 -22.78
C GLU A 192 8.78 -17.17 -22.99
N LEU A 193 7.92 -16.13 -22.89
CA LEU A 193 8.30 -14.73 -22.79
C LEU A 193 8.91 -14.45 -21.39
N ALA A 194 10.03 -15.10 -21.10
CA ALA A 194 10.64 -15.13 -19.78
C ALA A 194 11.25 -13.77 -19.38
N TYR A 195 11.46 -12.86 -20.33
CA TYR A 195 12.07 -11.53 -20.15
C TYR A 195 11.27 -10.46 -20.94
N GLY A 196 11.00 -9.30 -20.32
CA GLY A 196 10.26 -8.21 -20.98
C GLY A 196 9.07 -7.61 -20.21
N ALA A 197 8.97 -7.82 -18.88
CA ALA A 197 7.91 -7.26 -18.03
C ALA A 197 6.51 -7.39 -18.68
N PRO A 198 5.97 -8.61 -18.83
CA PRO A 198 4.89 -8.92 -19.78
C PRO A 198 3.57 -8.18 -19.50
N SER A 199 3.37 -7.70 -18.27
CA SER A 199 2.22 -6.88 -17.87
C SER A 199 2.47 -5.37 -17.93
N LEU A 200 3.72 -4.92 -18.08
CA LEU A 200 4.09 -3.51 -18.02
C LEU A 200 3.45 -2.71 -19.16
N ARG A 201 2.57 -1.76 -18.85
CA ARG A 201 1.87 -0.93 -19.84
C ARG A 201 2.28 0.53 -19.76
N TRP A 202 2.74 0.98 -18.61
CA TRP A 202 3.05 2.40 -18.38
C TRP A 202 4.45 2.56 -17.81
N LEU A 203 5.23 3.42 -18.45
CA LEU A 203 6.56 3.81 -17.99
C LEU A 203 6.57 5.31 -17.74
N VAL A 204 6.93 5.71 -16.53
CA VAL A 204 7.12 7.12 -16.18
C VAL A 204 8.62 7.38 -16.05
N TRP A 205 9.13 8.13 -17.02
CA TRP A 205 10.54 8.46 -17.18
C TRP A 205 10.66 9.88 -17.77
N PRO A 206 10.58 10.93 -16.93
CA PRO A 206 10.46 12.32 -17.40
C PRO A 206 11.60 12.80 -18.29
N GLU A 207 12.84 12.45 -17.95
CA GLU A 207 14.07 12.92 -18.60
C GLU A 207 14.60 11.96 -19.68
N ILE A 208 13.73 11.11 -20.25
CA ILE A 208 14.15 10.18 -21.31
C ILE A 208 14.65 10.94 -22.55
N GLU A 209 15.83 10.56 -23.05
CA GLU A 209 16.38 11.08 -24.30
C GLU A 209 15.44 10.78 -25.49
N LYS A 210 15.32 11.75 -26.41
CA LYS A 210 14.38 11.67 -27.52
C LYS A 210 14.63 10.47 -28.42
N ASP A 211 15.89 10.19 -28.77
CA ASP A 211 16.23 9.08 -29.67
C ASP A 211 15.85 7.73 -29.03
N LEU A 212 16.11 7.59 -27.72
CA LEU A 212 15.74 6.40 -26.97
C LEU A 212 14.22 6.22 -26.83
N LEU A 213 13.49 7.33 -26.68
CA LEU A 213 12.03 7.34 -26.66
C LEU A 213 11.46 6.83 -27.99
N ASP A 214 11.99 7.33 -29.11
CA ASP A 214 11.56 6.94 -30.45
C ASP A 214 11.84 5.43 -30.67
N ASP A 215 13.02 4.94 -30.29
CA ASP A 215 13.38 3.51 -30.35
C ASP A 215 12.43 2.64 -29.52
N LEU A 216 12.17 3.03 -28.26
CA LEU A 216 11.27 2.29 -27.38
C LEU A 216 9.83 2.27 -27.88
N GLN A 217 9.35 3.35 -28.49
CA GLN A 217 8.00 3.38 -29.06
C GLN A 217 7.86 2.44 -30.27
N VAL A 218 8.91 2.33 -31.08
CA VAL A 218 8.95 1.42 -32.23
C VAL A 218 9.07 -0.04 -31.78
N GLU A 219 9.99 -0.33 -30.88
CA GLU A 219 10.29 -1.70 -30.46
C GLU A 219 9.35 -2.25 -29.38
N CYS A 220 8.77 -1.38 -28.54
CA CYS A 220 7.91 -1.73 -27.42
C CYS A 220 6.58 -0.95 -27.43
N PRO A 221 5.76 -1.05 -28.51
CA PRO A 221 4.54 -0.25 -28.66
C PRO A 221 3.46 -0.53 -27.59
N ARG A 222 3.63 -1.60 -26.82
CA ARG A 222 2.80 -1.99 -25.67
C ARG A 222 3.01 -1.08 -24.45
N ILE A 223 4.18 -0.48 -24.31
CA ILE A 223 4.55 0.37 -23.19
C ILE A 223 4.34 1.83 -23.59
N ILE A 224 3.43 2.52 -22.90
CA ILE A 224 3.18 3.94 -23.06
C ILE A 224 4.13 4.69 -22.14
N ILE A 225 5.00 5.51 -22.72
CA ILE A 225 5.97 6.32 -21.99
C ILE A 225 5.40 7.71 -21.72
N ASN A 226 5.48 8.16 -20.46
CA ASN A 226 5.03 9.48 -20.00
C ASN A 226 3.60 9.84 -20.49
N PRO A 227 2.58 9.02 -20.17
CA PRO A 227 1.22 9.28 -20.60
C PRO A 227 0.73 10.62 -20.06
N ARG A 228 -0.01 11.37 -20.89
CA ARG A 228 -0.65 12.62 -20.50
C ARG A 228 -2.14 12.42 -20.38
N ASP A 229 -2.73 12.93 -19.31
CA ASP A 229 -4.18 12.98 -19.16
C ASP A 229 -4.76 13.91 -20.23
N SER A 230 -5.44 13.34 -21.23
CA SER A 230 -6.18 14.10 -22.21
C SER A 230 -7.67 13.90 -21.98
N PRO A 231 -8.49 14.97 -21.83
CA PRO A 231 -9.93 14.85 -21.56
C PRO A 231 -10.70 14.17 -22.71
N LEU A 232 -10.08 14.01 -23.88
CA LEU A 232 -10.63 13.29 -25.03
C LEU A 232 -10.15 11.84 -25.16
N GLY A 233 -9.37 11.34 -24.19
CA GLY A 233 -8.84 9.98 -24.16
C GLY A 233 -7.74 9.76 -25.20
N PHE A 234 -6.50 9.58 -24.76
CA PHE A 234 -5.43 9.14 -25.67
C PHE A 234 -5.75 7.69 -26.08
N ARG A 235 -6.10 7.45 -27.36
CA ARG A 235 -6.44 6.12 -27.91
C ARG A 235 -7.58 5.36 -27.19
N GLY A 236 -8.46 6.04 -26.45
CA GLY A 236 -9.57 5.39 -25.74
C GLY A 236 -9.18 4.60 -24.48
N PHE A 237 -7.93 4.68 -24.04
CA PHE A 237 -7.47 4.07 -22.78
C PHE A 237 -7.49 5.11 -21.66
N HIS A 238 -8.06 4.76 -20.50
CA HIS A 238 -7.98 5.57 -19.29
C HIS A 238 -6.59 5.42 -18.67
N VAL A 239 -5.84 6.52 -18.58
CA VAL A 239 -4.52 6.51 -17.92
C VAL A 239 -4.74 6.36 -16.42
N PRO A 240 -4.14 5.35 -15.75
CA PRO A 240 -4.26 5.22 -14.30
C PRO A 240 -3.52 6.38 -13.61
N ARG A 241 -4.04 6.83 -12.45
CA ARG A 241 -3.47 7.96 -11.69
C ARG A 241 -1.99 7.74 -11.42
N GLU A 242 -1.61 6.51 -11.09
CA GLU A 242 -0.26 6.06 -10.76
C GLU A 242 0.74 6.23 -11.92
N ALA A 243 0.25 6.28 -13.17
CA ALA A 243 1.06 6.51 -14.36
C ALA A 243 1.20 8.00 -14.74
N SER A 244 0.50 8.90 -14.04
CA SER A 244 0.61 10.34 -14.30
C SER A 244 1.95 10.89 -13.80
N LEU A 245 2.58 11.81 -14.54
CA LEU A 245 3.90 12.36 -14.22
C LEU A 245 3.94 12.98 -12.82
N ASP A 246 2.90 13.73 -12.46
CA ASP A 246 2.81 14.48 -11.20
C ASP A 246 2.34 13.62 -10.01
N ALA A 247 1.99 12.35 -10.24
CA ALA A 247 1.48 11.49 -9.18
C ALA A 247 2.60 10.96 -8.27
N VAL A 248 2.37 11.06 -6.97
CA VAL A 248 3.11 10.30 -5.96
C VAL A 248 2.31 9.02 -5.66
N LEU A 249 2.95 7.86 -5.81
CA LEU A 249 2.26 6.56 -5.79
C LEU A 249 1.58 6.29 -4.45
N ASP A 250 2.25 6.61 -3.35
CA ASP A 250 1.77 6.33 -1.99
C ASP A 250 0.92 7.46 -1.37
N ASP A 251 0.62 8.54 -2.09
CA ASP A 251 -0.22 9.64 -1.57
C ASP A 251 -1.62 9.20 -1.08
N PRO A 252 -2.39 8.35 -1.79
CA PRO A 252 -3.71 7.91 -1.32
C PRO A 252 -3.62 7.10 -0.02
N ILE A 253 -2.47 6.47 0.23
CA ILE A 253 -2.24 5.64 1.42
C ILE A 253 -2.16 6.52 2.66
N VAL A 254 -1.69 7.77 2.50
CA VAL A 254 -1.47 8.72 3.60
C VAL A 254 -2.40 9.92 3.59
N GLU A 255 -3.46 9.92 2.76
CA GLU A 255 -4.40 11.05 2.61
C GLU A 255 -5.01 11.48 3.96
N ASP A 256 -5.32 10.50 4.83
CA ASP A 256 -5.92 10.73 6.15
C ASP A 256 -4.89 10.95 7.28
N VAL A 257 -3.59 10.85 6.99
CA VAL A 257 -2.53 10.99 7.99
C VAL A 257 -2.08 12.45 8.08
N ASP A 258 -1.98 13.00 9.30
CA ASP A 258 -1.55 14.38 9.50
C ASP A 258 -0.16 14.60 8.88
N PRO A 259 0.02 15.55 7.94
CA PRO A 259 1.31 15.81 7.32
C PRO A 259 2.42 16.17 8.31
N LYS A 260 2.09 16.66 9.51
CA LYS A 260 3.05 16.88 10.60
C LYS A 260 3.76 15.59 11.04
N THR A 261 3.22 14.43 10.70
CA THR A 261 3.81 13.12 10.97
C THR A 261 5.18 12.95 10.31
N TRP A 262 5.38 13.54 9.13
CA TRP A 262 6.64 13.51 8.38
C TRP A 262 7.21 14.92 8.12
N ALA A 263 6.64 15.95 8.73
CA ALA A 263 7.24 17.28 8.71
C ALA A 263 8.51 17.25 9.58
N VAL A 264 9.68 17.20 8.94
CA VAL A 264 10.97 17.35 9.62
C VAL A 264 11.02 18.77 10.17
N SER A 265 10.76 18.93 11.46
CA SER A 265 11.01 20.21 12.13
C SER A 265 12.51 20.39 12.15
N ILE A 266 13.04 21.33 11.35
CA ILE A 266 14.39 21.87 11.54
C ILE A 266 14.36 22.71 12.82
N ILE A 267 14.11 22.07 13.96
CA ILE A 267 14.50 22.64 15.23
C ILE A 267 15.96 22.24 15.31
N ALA A 268 16.84 23.19 14.98
CA ALA A 268 18.22 23.13 15.42
C ALA A 268 18.20 22.62 16.85
N HIS A 269 18.95 21.55 17.14
CA HIS A 269 19.18 21.10 18.50
C HIS A 269 19.87 22.23 19.30
N ARG A 270 19.12 23.27 19.67
CA ARG A 270 19.35 23.93 20.95
C ARG A 270 18.91 22.92 21.95
N VAL A 271 19.88 22.13 22.41
CA VAL A 271 19.83 21.48 23.71
C VAL A 271 19.23 22.51 24.67
N PRO A 272 17.99 22.32 25.15
CA PRO A 272 17.54 23.09 26.29
C PRO A 272 18.51 22.70 27.41
N LEU A 273 19.21 23.69 27.98
CA LEU A 273 19.88 23.50 29.25
C LEU A 273 18.86 22.82 30.17
N MET A 274 19.14 21.56 30.49
CA MET A 274 18.35 20.74 31.39
C MET A 274 18.26 21.52 32.71
N LEU A 275 17.11 22.15 32.95
CA LEU A 275 16.73 22.46 34.32
C LEU A 275 16.44 21.10 34.97
N VAL A 276 17.36 20.73 35.86
CA VAL A 276 17.26 19.61 36.78
C VAL A 276 15.82 19.50 37.27
N SER A 277 15.12 18.47 36.79
CA SER A 277 13.81 18.08 37.28
C SER A 277 14.01 16.91 38.25
N ASP A 278 13.27 16.94 39.35
CA ASP A 278 13.39 16.07 40.52
C ASP A 278 13.73 14.59 40.22
N PRO A 279 14.56 13.92 41.05
CA PRO A 279 15.02 12.55 40.79
C PRO A 279 13.95 11.44 40.86
N GLU A 280 12.68 11.74 41.12
CA GLU A 280 11.67 10.73 41.46
C GLU A 280 10.43 10.66 40.55
N GLU A 281 10.28 11.55 39.56
CA GLU A 281 9.12 11.46 38.67
C GLU A 281 9.36 10.51 37.49
N LEU A 282 8.82 9.29 37.60
CA LEU A 282 8.73 8.33 36.50
C LEU A 282 8.12 9.00 35.24
N SER A 283 8.70 8.70 34.08
CA SER A 283 8.19 9.21 32.80
C SER A 283 6.73 8.80 32.59
N ILE A 284 5.97 9.60 31.85
CA ILE A 284 4.56 9.30 31.55
C ILE A 284 4.42 7.93 30.87
N ALA A 285 5.35 7.56 29.99
CA ALA A 285 5.38 6.25 29.35
C ALA A 285 5.54 5.12 30.37
N GLU A 286 6.42 5.30 31.36
CA GLU A 286 6.66 4.32 32.42
C GLU A 286 5.45 4.20 33.36
N LYS A 287 4.78 5.32 33.65
CA LYS A 287 3.49 5.35 34.37
C LYS A 287 2.41 4.56 33.61
N PHE A 288 2.31 4.69 32.28
CA PHE A 288 1.38 3.91 31.45
C PHE A 288 1.72 2.41 31.40
N ARG A 289 3.01 2.07 31.28
CA ARG A 289 3.49 0.67 31.29
C ARG A 289 3.11 -0.04 32.59
N LEU A 290 3.34 0.62 33.73
CA LEU A 290 2.98 0.10 35.05
C LEU A 290 1.46 -0.05 35.22
N ALA A 291 0.67 0.93 34.78
CA ALA A 291 -0.80 0.86 34.83
C ALA A 291 -1.36 -0.29 33.98
N PHE A 292 -0.74 -0.59 32.83
CA PHE A 292 -1.12 -1.73 32.00
C PHE A 292 -0.83 -3.06 32.71
N LEU A 293 0.38 -3.22 33.27
CA LEU A 293 0.76 -4.43 34.02
C LEU A 293 -0.13 -4.65 35.24
N GLU A 294 -0.44 -3.60 35.99
CA GLU A 294 -1.33 -3.66 37.14
C GLU A 294 -2.75 -4.10 36.74
N ARG A 295 -3.29 -3.53 35.65
CA ARG A 295 -4.58 -3.95 35.11
C ARG A 295 -4.56 -5.42 34.68
N ASP A 296 -3.50 -5.88 34.05
CA ASP A 296 -3.40 -7.25 33.59
C ASP A 296 -3.32 -8.24 34.75
N ASN A 297 -2.51 -7.92 35.79
CA ASN A 297 -2.46 -8.67 37.05
C ASN A 297 -3.82 -8.72 37.75
N ARG A 298 -4.57 -7.60 37.78
CA ARG A 298 -5.93 -7.57 38.33
C ARG A 298 -6.92 -8.45 37.55
N LEU A 299 -6.74 -8.57 36.23
CA LEU A 299 -7.62 -9.35 35.36
C LEU A 299 -7.20 -10.82 35.24
N ALA A 300 -5.95 -11.17 35.54
CA ALA A 300 -5.40 -12.53 35.42
C ALA A 300 -6.22 -13.60 36.20
N PRO A 301 -6.64 -13.38 37.47
CA PRO A 301 -7.48 -14.32 38.19
C PRO A 301 -8.85 -14.53 37.53
N LYS A 302 -9.44 -13.46 36.98
CA LYS A 302 -10.73 -13.52 36.29
C LYS A 302 -10.62 -14.31 34.98
N ARG A 303 -9.53 -14.11 34.22
CA ARG A 303 -9.22 -14.90 33.02
C ARG A 303 -9.02 -16.38 33.36
N ALA A 304 -8.24 -16.68 34.39
CA ALA A 304 -8.01 -18.05 34.86
C ALA A 304 -9.32 -18.74 35.31
N LYS A 305 -10.17 -18.03 36.07
CA LYS A 305 -11.50 -18.53 36.48
C LYS A 305 -12.40 -18.80 35.28
N ASN A 306 -12.46 -17.87 34.32
CA ASN A 306 -13.26 -18.02 33.10
C ASN A 306 -12.75 -19.17 32.23
N ALA A 307 -11.44 -19.36 32.11
CA ALA A 307 -10.84 -20.48 31.39
C ALA A 307 -11.21 -21.83 32.02
N ARG A 308 -11.07 -21.97 33.34
CA ARG A 308 -11.50 -23.17 34.09
C ARG A 308 -13.00 -23.43 33.91
N GLN A 309 -13.83 -22.39 33.91
CA GLN A 309 -15.27 -22.54 33.71
C GLN A 309 -15.60 -22.99 32.28
N ARG A 310 -14.92 -22.45 31.27
CA ARG A 310 -15.06 -22.88 29.86
C ARG A 310 -14.63 -24.34 29.70
N GLN A 311 -13.52 -24.74 30.30
CA GLN A 311 -13.04 -26.12 30.28
C GLN A 311 -14.07 -27.08 30.90
N ARG A 312 -14.58 -26.77 32.11
CA ARG A 312 -15.63 -27.59 32.75
C ARG A 312 -16.90 -27.69 31.91
N ARG A 313 -17.30 -26.62 31.22
CA ARG A 313 -18.45 -26.63 30.31
C ARG A 313 -18.18 -27.51 29.09
N ALA A 314 -16.98 -27.45 28.52
CA ALA A 314 -16.56 -28.28 27.40
C ALA A 314 -16.50 -29.77 27.79
N GLU A 315 -15.92 -30.09 28.95
CA GLU A 315 -15.87 -31.46 29.50
C GLU A 315 -17.28 -32.00 29.76
N ARG A 316 -18.17 -31.23 30.39
CA ARG A 316 -19.57 -31.63 30.58
C ARG A 316 -20.27 -31.85 29.24
N LYS A 317 -20.06 -30.97 28.26
CA LYS A 317 -20.64 -31.11 26.92
C LYS A 317 -20.15 -32.40 26.24
N LEU A 318 -18.84 -32.69 26.33
CA LEU A 318 -18.22 -33.89 25.79
C LEU A 318 -18.76 -35.16 26.44
N VAL A 319 -18.86 -35.18 27.77
CA VAL A 319 -19.46 -36.29 28.52
C VAL A 319 -20.93 -36.43 28.14
N THR A 320 -21.69 -35.35 27.91
CA THR A 320 -23.10 -35.47 27.49
C THR A 320 -23.28 -35.95 26.05
N SER A 321 -22.34 -35.68 25.15
CA SER A 321 -22.46 -35.99 23.71
C SER A 321 -21.85 -37.34 23.31
N SER A 322 -20.94 -37.92 24.10
CA SER A 322 -20.28 -39.19 23.78
C SER A 322 -20.69 -40.31 24.73
N THR A 323 -21.20 -41.41 24.18
CA THR A 323 -21.61 -42.62 24.94
C THR A 323 -20.43 -43.28 25.65
N ASN A 324 -19.28 -43.38 24.99
CA ASN A 324 -18.04 -43.90 25.57
C ASN A 324 -17.53 -43.00 26.73
N ALA A 325 -17.63 -41.67 26.59
CA ALA A 325 -17.23 -40.74 27.64
C ALA A 325 -18.13 -40.81 28.88
N LYS A 326 -19.44 -41.05 28.70
CA LYS A 326 -20.37 -41.32 29.82
C LYS A 326 -20.02 -42.61 30.57
N ALA A 327 -19.76 -43.68 29.83
CA ALA A 327 -19.44 -44.99 30.41
C ALA A 327 -18.18 -44.92 31.28
N LEU A 328 -17.11 -44.27 30.79
CA LEU A 328 -15.86 -44.07 31.53
C LEU A 328 -16.06 -43.20 32.78
N ALA A 329 -16.87 -42.14 32.70
CA ALA A 329 -17.15 -41.27 33.85
C ALA A 329 -17.93 -42.01 34.96
N LEU A 330 -18.92 -42.83 34.59
CA LEU A 330 -19.70 -43.65 35.53
C LEU A 330 -18.85 -44.76 36.17
N ALA A 331 -18.00 -45.42 35.38
CA ALA A 331 -17.06 -46.43 35.88
C ALA A 331 -16.11 -45.82 36.92
N SER A 332 -15.54 -44.63 36.65
CA SER A 332 -14.67 -43.91 37.59
C SER A 332 -15.38 -43.52 38.90
N GLN A 333 -16.66 -43.14 38.84
CA GLN A 333 -17.46 -42.85 40.03
C GLN A 333 -17.73 -44.10 40.86
N ALA A 334 -18.03 -45.24 40.22
CA ALA A 334 -18.23 -46.52 40.90
C ALA A 334 -16.96 -46.96 41.65
N THR A 335 -15.77 -46.85 41.02
CA THR A 335 -14.50 -47.18 41.68
C THR A 335 -14.20 -46.28 42.88
N LYS A 336 -14.49 -44.97 42.79
CA LYS A 336 -14.34 -44.04 43.92
C LYS A 336 -15.29 -44.36 45.08
N SER A 337 -16.51 -44.80 44.80
CA SER A 337 -17.46 -45.18 45.85
C SER A 337 -17.10 -46.48 46.57
N LEU A 338 -16.40 -47.39 45.89
CA LEU A 338 -15.92 -48.65 46.47
C LEU A 338 -14.72 -48.41 47.41
N ASN A 339 -13.82 -47.49 47.09
CA ASN A 339 -12.66 -47.16 47.93
C ASN A 339 -13.00 -46.35 49.20
N ILE A 340 -14.21 -45.82 49.34
CA ILE A 340 -14.65 -45.07 50.53
C ILE A 340 -15.37 -45.98 51.55
N ARG A 341 -15.72 -47.23 51.16
CA ARG A 341 -16.41 -48.21 52.01
C ARG A 341 -15.54 -49.41 52.42
N GLY A 342 -14.22 -49.33 52.20
CA GLY A 342 -13.25 -50.37 52.55
C GLY A 342 -12.45 -50.05 53.80
#